data_AF-A0A7V9JGB3-F1
#
_entry.id   AF-A0A7V9JGB3-F1
#
_cell.length_a   1.000
_cell.length_b   1.000
_cell.length_c   1.000
_cell.angle_alpha   90.00
_cell.angle_beta   90.00
_cell.angle_gamma   90.00
#
_symmetry.space_group_name_H-M   'P 1'
#
loop_
_entity.id
_entity.type
_entity.pdbx_description
1 polymer ?
#
loop_
_entity_poly.entity_id
_entity_poly.type
_entity_poly.pdbx_seq_one_letter_code
_entity_poly.pdbx_strand_id
1 'polypeptide(L)'
;MAVGIVVGWIDNRLPDRDFTPYLKPLSNIFLRLIKSIVVPLIFGTLVVGIAGHGDDLKKIGRLAVRSIGYFWIMTSVALAIGLAAGNLVQPGRGVNLPAPDPNVAIPQAAPRTFGGFLEQVVPQSFFEAAARNEVLQIVFWSVLFAVALAGVKGRPKEI
;
A
#
# COMPACT_ATOMS: atom_id res chain seq x y z
N MET A 1 17.69 -5.19 10.92
CA MET A 1 18.34 -4.36 9.89
C MET A 1 19.85 -4.59 9.86
N ALA A 2 20.62 -4.15 10.86
CA ALA A 2 22.09 -4.32 10.86
C ALA A 2 22.55 -5.78 10.69
N VAL A 3 21.97 -6.73 11.44
CA VAL A 3 22.29 -8.16 11.30
C VAL A 3 21.96 -8.70 9.91
N GLY A 4 20.83 -8.30 9.32
CA GLY A 4 20.44 -8.72 7.96
C GLY A 4 21.38 -8.17 6.88
N ILE A 5 21.85 -6.93 7.05
CA ILE A 5 22.85 -6.32 6.14
C ILE A 5 24.19 -7.05 6.26
N VAL A 6 24.63 -7.37 7.48
CA VAL A 6 25.87 -8.12 7.73
C VAL A 6 25.78 -9.54 7.14
N VAL A 7 24.68 -10.25 7.36
CA VAL A 7 24.45 -11.59 6.81
C VAL A 7 24.42 -11.56 5.28
N GLY A 8 23.68 -10.63 4.66
CA GLY A 8 23.64 -10.49 3.21
C GLY A 8 25.00 -10.09 2.59
N TRP A 9 25.79 -9.29 3.30
CA TRP A 9 27.15 -8.92 2.85
C TRP A 9 28.13 -10.10 2.91
N ILE A 10 28.01 -10.97 3.93
CA ILE A 10 28.81 -12.19 4.07
C ILE A 10 28.42 -13.23 3.01
N ASP A 11 27.11 -13.41 2.79
CA ASP A 11 26.53 -14.31 1.77
C ASP A 11 27.01 -13.93 0.35
N ASN A 12 27.01 -12.63 0.01
CA ASN A 12 27.52 -12.13 -1.26
C ASN A 12 29.05 -12.33 -1.47
N ARG A 13 29.83 -12.58 -0.40
CA ARG A 13 31.29 -12.79 -0.49
C ARG A 13 31.72 -14.26 -0.47
N LEU A 14 30.81 -15.19 -0.15
CA LEU A 14 31.11 -16.63 -0.02
C LEU A 14 30.27 -17.42 -1.04
N PRO A 15 30.79 -17.69 -2.25
CA PRO A 15 30.03 -18.35 -3.33
C PRO A 15 29.51 -19.76 -2.99
N ASP A 16 30.11 -20.44 -2.01
CA ASP A 16 29.82 -21.83 -1.67
C ASP A 16 28.74 -22.01 -0.58
N ARG A 17 28.21 -20.93 0.01
CA ARG A 17 27.17 -21.04 1.05
C ARG A 17 25.97 -20.15 0.72
N ASP A 18 24.90 -20.78 0.24
CA ASP A 18 23.64 -20.10 -0.04
C ASP A 18 22.74 -20.10 1.22
N PHE A 19 22.64 -18.96 1.89
CA PHE A 19 21.73 -18.79 3.03
C PHE A 19 20.29 -18.44 2.60
N THR A 20 20.05 -18.17 1.31
CA THR A 20 18.75 -17.80 0.74
C THR A 20 17.62 -18.78 1.07
N PRO A 21 17.80 -20.12 0.96
CA PRO A 21 16.72 -21.08 1.22
C PRO A 21 16.20 -21.04 2.65
N TYR A 22 17.05 -20.66 3.61
CA TYR A 22 16.72 -20.59 5.04
C TYR A 22 16.11 -19.24 5.43
N LEU A 23 16.53 -18.15 4.78
CA LEU A 23 16.06 -16.79 5.07
C LEU A 23 14.77 -16.43 4.31
N LYS A 24 14.55 -17.01 3.13
CA LYS A 24 13.38 -16.72 2.28
C LYS A 24 12.04 -17.12 2.94
N PRO A 25 11.90 -18.26 3.63
CA PRO A 25 10.70 -18.59 4.38
C PRO A 25 10.39 -17.56 5.47
N LEU A 26 11.40 -17.06 6.18
CA LEU A 26 11.23 -16.06 7.23
C LEU A 26 10.67 -14.75 6.64
N SER A 27 11.24 -14.28 5.51
CA SER A 27 10.72 -13.12 4.78
C SER A 27 9.29 -13.34 4.29
N ASN A 28 9.00 -14.51 3.72
CA ASN A 28 7.65 -14.85 3.23
C ASN A 28 6.61 -14.89 4.35
N ILE A 29 6.94 -15.48 5.50
CA ILE A 29 6.05 -15.52 6.67
C ILE A 29 5.79 -14.09 7.17
N PHE A 30 6.84 -13.28 7.30
CA PHE A 30 6.71 -11.89 7.72
C PHE A 30 5.81 -11.07 6.78
N LEU A 31 6.02 -11.20 5.46
CA LEU A 31 5.16 -10.52 4.48
C LEU A 31 3.71 -11.03 4.53
N ARG A 32 3.48 -12.33 4.77
CA ARG A 32 2.13 -12.89 4.96
C ARG A 32 1.46 -12.33 6.21
N LEU A 33 2.20 -12.17 7.31
CA LEU A 33 1.70 -11.56 8.54
C LEU A 33 1.24 -10.12 8.29
N ILE A 34 2.08 -9.30 7.63
CA ILE A 34 1.70 -7.93 7.27
C ILE A 34 0.43 -7.94 6.41
N LYS A 35 0.40 -8.71 5.33
CA LYS A 35 -0.75 -8.78 4.41
C LYS A 35 -2.04 -9.21 5.11
N SER A 36 -1.96 -10.14 6.06
CA SER A 36 -3.13 -10.61 6.81
C SER A 36 -3.77 -9.53 7.70
N ILE A 37 -2.98 -8.58 8.19
CA ILE A 37 -3.44 -7.50 9.07
C ILE A 37 -3.94 -6.28 8.28
N VAL A 38 -3.43 -6.06 7.06
CA VAL A 38 -3.77 -4.88 6.25
C VAL A 38 -5.27 -4.75 6.01
N VAL A 39 -5.95 -5.84 5.60
CA VAL A 39 -7.38 -5.75 5.25
C VAL A 39 -8.26 -5.43 6.48
N PRO A 40 -8.19 -6.17 7.60
CA PRO A 40 -9.00 -5.86 8.79
C PRO A 40 -8.69 -4.48 9.36
N LEU A 41 -7.42 -4.08 9.36
CA LEU A 41 -6.99 -2.80 9.92
C LEU A 41 -7.53 -1.63 9.09
N ILE A 42 -7.40 -1.67 7.76
CA ILE A 42 -7.91 -0.60 6.89
C ILE A 42 -9.44 -0.51 7.00
N PHE A 43 -10.14 -1.64 6.90
CA PHE A 43 -11.60 -1.65 7.00
C PHE A 43 -12.08 -1.13 8.36
N GLY A 44 -11.55 -1.69 9.46
CA GLY A 44 -11.94 -1.31 10.81
C GLY A 44 -11.62 0.14 11.13
N THR A 45 -10.43 0.63 10.79
CA THR A 45 -10.03 2.02 11.08
C THR A 45 -10.86 3.04 10.31
N LEU A 46 -11.20 2.78 9.04
CA LEU A 46 -12.05 3.66 8.25
C LEU A 46 -13.50 3.64 8.74
N VAL A 47 -14.05 2.44 9.00
CA VAL A 47 -15.44 2.31 9.46
C VAL A 47 -15.62 2.95 10.83
N VAL A 48 -14.75 2.63 11.80
CA VAL A 48 -14.81 3.25 13.13
C VAL A 48 -14.52 4.75 13.04
N GLY A 49 -13.54 5.17 12.22
CA GLY A 49 -13.18 6.57 12.08
C GLY A 49 -14.32 7.44 11.53
N ILE A 50 -15.02 6.97 10.50
CA ILE A 50 -16.11 7.70 9.84
C ILE A 50 -17.42 7.54 10.61
N ALA A 51 -17.84 6.31 10.91
CA ALA A 51 -19.13 6.05 11.56
C ALA A 51 -19.14 6.40 13.06
N GLY A 52 -17.99 6.29 13.74
CA GLY A 52 -17.86 6.64 15.16
C GLY A 52 -18.05 8.15 15.45
N HIS A 53 -17.94 9.00 14.44
CA HIS A 53 -18.18 10.45 14.53
C HIS A 53 -19.46 10.87 13.78
N GLY A 54 -20.43 9.95 13.67
CA GLY A 54 -21.57 9.98 12.75
C GLY A 54 -22.49 11.22 12.82
N ASP A 55 -22.51 11.96 13.92
CA ASP A 55 -23.37 13.15 14.08
C ASP A 55 -22.99 14.28 13.10
N ASP A 56 -21.77 14.28 12.57
CA ASP A 56 -21.23 15.38 11.76
C ASP A 56 -20.52 14.90 10.49
N LEU A 57 -21.20 14.09 9.67
CA LEU A 57 -20.68 13.62 8.38
C LEU A 57 -20.18 14.77 7.47
N LYS A 58 -20.82 15.95 7.55
CA LYS A 58 -20.37 17.18 6.86
C LYS A 58 -19.00 17.67 7.33
N LYS A 59 -18.69 17.57 8.64
CA LYS A 59 -17.37 17.95 9.17
C LYS A 59 -16.31 16.97 8.70
N ILE A 60 -16.61 15.67 8.67
CA ILE A 60 -15.72 14.61 8.17
C ILE A 60 -15.40 14.83 6.69
N GLY A 61 -16.40 15.10 5.85
CA GLY A 61 -16.19 15.41 4.43
C GLY A 61 -15.31 16.64 4.21
N ARG A 62 -15.52 17.72 4.98
CA ARG A 62 -14.65 18.91 4.92
C ARG A 62 -13.22 18.63 5.38
N LEU A 63 -13.06 17.79 6.40
CA LEU A 63 -11.75 17.35 6.86
C LEU A 63 -11.05 16.54 5.76
N ALA A 64 -11.73 15.60 5.12
CA ALA A 64 -11.19 14.80 4.03
C ALA A 64 -10.71 15.66 2.86
N VAL A 65 -11.49 16.68 2.44
CA VAL A 65 -11.07 17.61 1.38
C VAL A 65 -9.84 18.42 1.78
N ARG A 66 -9.78 18.91 3.03
CA ARG A 66 -8.59 19.61 3.55
C ARG A 66 -7.37 18.68 3.58
N SER A 67 -7.56 17.42 3.96
CA SER A 67 -6.51 16.40 3.96
C SER A 67 -6.01 16.07 2.56
N ILE A 68 -6.90 16.00 1.55
CA ILE A 68 -6.50 15.82 0.14
C ILE A 68 -5.64 16.99 -0.34
N GLY A 69 -6.03 18.23 -0.02
CA GLY A 69 -5.21 19.41 -0.33
C GLY A 69 -3.84 19.37 0.34
N TYR A 70 -3.79 19.01 1.62
CA TYR A 70 -2.54 18.83 2.35
C TYR A 70 -1.67 17.71 1.75
N PHE A 71 -2.28 16.58 1.38
CA PHE A 71 -1.60 15.45 0.75
C PHE A 71 -0.94 15.86 -0.58
N TRP A 72 -1.64 16.61 -1.43
CA TRP A 72 -1.10 17.09 -2.71
C TRP A 72 0.12 18.01 -2.53
N ILE A 73 0.05 18.93 -1.57
CA ILE A 73 1.15 19.85 -1.28
C ILE A 73 2.35 19.08 -0.73
N MET A 74 2.14 18.24 0.29
CA MET A 74 3.22 17.45 0.90
C MET A 74 3.82 16.45 -0.08
N THR A 75 3.02 15.82 -0.93
CA THR A 75 3.51 14.88 -1.95
C THR A 75 4.36 15.59 -2.99
N SER A 76 3.94 16.78 -3.45
CA SER A 76 4.74 17.61 -4.37
C SER A 76 6.08 18.00 -3.75
N VAL A 77 6.10 18.41 -2.48
CA VAL A 77 7.34 18.73 -1.75
C VAL A 77 8.23 17.50 -1.60
N ALA A 78 7.66 16.36 -1.20
CA ALA A 78 8.40 15.11 -1.07
C ALA A 78 9.00 14.63 -2.40
N LEU A 79 8.24 14.74 -3.51
CA LEU A 79 8.71 14.45 -4.86
C LEU A 79 9.86 15.38 -5.28
N ALA A 80 9.74 16.68 -5.02
CA ALA A 80 10.79 17.64 -5.35
C ALA A 80 12.10 17.32 -4.61
N ILE A 81 12.02 17.03 -3.30
CA ILE A 81 13.19 16.66 -2.49
C ILE A 81 13.74 15.31 -2.94
N GLY A 82 12.89 14.31 -3.16
CA GLY A 82 13.30 12.98 -3.61
C GLY A 82 14.00 13.00 -4.97
N LEU A 83 13.48 13.82 -5.90
CA LEU A 83 14.08 14.01 -7.22
C LEU A 83 15.41 14.77 -7.12
N ALA A 84 15.50 15.80 -6.29
CA ALA A 84 16.75 16.53 -6.06
C ALA A 84 17.83 15.62 -5.44
N ALA A 85 17.47 14.87 -4.40
CA ALA A 85 18.37 13.90 -3.75
C ALA A 85 18.79 12.79 -4.72
N GLY A 86 17.85 12.25 -5.51
CA GLY A 86 18.15 11.23 -6.53
C GLY A 86 19.10 11.73 -7.60
N ASN A 87 18.94 12.97 -8.08
CA ASN A 87 19.85 13.57 -9.06
C ASN A 87 21.22 13.94 -8.49
N LEU A 88 21.32 14.20 -7.19
CA LEU A 88 22.58 14.53 -6.52
C LEU A 88 23.38 13.29 -6.11
N VAL A 89 22.73 12.32 -5.46
CA VAL A 89 23.36 11.07 -4.99
C VAL A 89 23.58 10.10 -6.15
N GLN A 90 22.76 10.20 -7.20
CA GLN A 90 22.84 9.38 -8.41
C GLN A 90 22.94 7.87 -8.09
N PRO A 91 22.01 7.33 -7.26
CA PRO A 91 22.05 5.93 -6.85
C PRO A 91 21.90 5.04 -8.10
N GLY A 92 22.98 4.36 -8.48
CA GLY A 92 23.04 3.57 -9.70
C GLY A 92 24.32 3.78 -10.52
N ARG A 93 25.03 4.90 -10.34
CA ARG A 93 26.37 5.05 -10.93
C ARG A 93 27.30 3.97 -10.37
N GLY A 94 27.79 3.09 -11.25
CA GLY A 94 28.67 1.97 -10.90
C GLY A 94 27.97 0.64 -10.61
N VAL A 95 26.64 0.55 -10.72
CA VAL A 95 25.92 -0.72 -10.60
C VAL A 95 25.94 -1.43 -11.95
N ASN A 96 26.81 -2.43 -12.10
CA ASN A 96 26.80 -3.34 -13.25
C ASN A 96 25.69 -4.39 -13.04
N LEU A 97 24.48 -4.08 -13.51
CA LEU A 97 23.44 -5.09 -13.63
C LEU A 97 23.78 -6.01 -14.81
N PRO A 98 23.68 -7.34 -14.66
CA PRO A 98 23.74 -8.25 -15.80
C PRO A 98 22.73 -7.82 -16.88
N ALA A 99 23.11 -7.96 -18.15
CA ALA A 99 22.19 -7.65 -19.24
C ALA A 99 20.87 -8.40 -19.04
N PRO A 100 19.70 -7.74 -19.19
CA PRO A 100 18.41 -8.40 -19.07
C PRO A 100 18.36 -9.60 -20.02
N ASP A 101 18.01 -10.77 -19.49
CA ASP A 101 17.82 -11.98 -20.28
C ASP A 101 16.70 -11.71 -21.32
N PRO A 102 16.98 -11.78 -22.64
CA PRO A 102 16.01 -11.41 -23.67
C PRO A 102 14.74 -12.29 -23.67
N ASN A 103 14.77 -13.43 -22.97
CA ASN A 103 13.60 -14.31 -22.80
C ASN A 103 12.70 -13.90 -21.63
N VAL A 104 13.13 -12.98 -20.77
CA VAL A 104 12.30 -12.44 -19.69
C VAL A 104 11.55 -11.23 -20.25
N ALA A 105 10.31 -11.45 -20.65
CA ALA A 105 9.41 -10.36 -21.01
C ALA A 105 9.32 -9.38 -19.84
N ILE A 106 9.94 -8.20 -19.99
CA ILE A 106 9.77 -7.10 -19.05
C ILE A 106 8.28 -6.75 -19.11
N PRO A 107 7.51 -6.88 -18.01
CA PRO A 107 6.11 -6.52 -18.01
C PRO A 107 6.03 -5.03 -18.34
N GLN A 108 5.66 -4.70 -19.57
CA GLN A 108 5.37 -3.33 -19.91
C GLN A 108 4.17 -2.92 -19.07
N ALA A 109 4.32 -1.86 -18.28
CA ALA A 109 3.21 -1.29 -17.55
C ALA A 109 2.14 -0.91 -18.59
N ALA A 110 1.05 -1.68 -18.64
CA ALA A 110 -0.04 -1.42 -19.56
C ALA A 110 -0.48 0.04 -19.36
N PRO A 111 -0.70 0.81 -20.46
CA PRO A 111 -1.15 2.18 -20.35
C PRO A 111 -2.46 2.20 -19.55
N ARG A 112 -2.38 2.70 -18.31
CA ARG A 112 -3.56 2.90 -17.46
C ARG A 112 -4.36 4.03 -18.07
N THR A 113 -5.37 3.70 -18.86
CA THR A 113 -6.35 4.67 -19.32
C THR A 113 -7.13 5.19 -18.11
N PHE A 114 -7.62 6.43 -18.20
CA PHE A 114 -8.45 7.02 -17.13
C PHE A 114 -9.69 6.16 -16.83
N GLY A 115 -10.28 5.54 -17.86
CA GLY A 115 -11.37 4.59 -17.71
C GLY A 115 -10.98 3.36 -16.87
N GLY A 116 -9.85 2.73 -17.19
CA GLY A 116 -9.34 1.58 -16.43
C GLY A 116 -8.96 1.92 -14.98
N PHE A 117 -8.57 3.16 -14.69
CA PHE A 117 -8.37 3.63 -13.32
C PHE A 117 -9.71 3.72 -12.54
N LEU A 118 -10.75 4.29 -13.15
CA LEU A 118 -12.08 4.38 -12.52
C LEU A 118 -12.66 2.98 -12.24
N GLU A 119 -12.50 2.05 -13.17
CA GLU A 119 -12.88 0.64 -13.00
C GLU A 119 -12.13 -0.02 -11.84
N GLN A 120 -10.86 0.36 -11.59
CA GLN A 120 -10.08 -0.17 -10.46
C GLN A 120 -10.43 0.48 -9.12
N VAL A 121 -11.02 1.68 -9.12
CA VAL A 121 -11.51 2.33 -7.90
C VAL A 121 -12.77 1.63 -7.40
N VAL A 122 -13.65 1.21 -8.32
CA VAL A 122 -14.92 0.55 -7.99
C VAL A 122 -14.75 -0.98 -8.09
N PRO A 123 -14.58 -1.69 -6.96
CA PRO A 123 -14.44 -3.15 -6.99
C PRO A 123 -15.69 -3.87 -7.47
N GLN A 124 -15.48 -5.00 -8.13
CA GLN A 124 -16.53 -5.97 -8.43
C GLN A 124 -17.13 -6.58 -7.15
N SER A 125 -16.29 -6.88 -6.15
CA SER A 125 -16.73 -7.36 -4.84
C SER A 125 -15.72 -7.06 -3.73
N PHE A 126 -16.21 -6.90 -2.49
CA PHE A 126 -15.35 -6.65 -1.33
C PHE A 126 -14.42 -7.83 -1.03
N PHE A 127 -14.93 -9.07 -1.09
CA PHE A 127 -14.14 -10.26 -0.76
C PHE A 127 -13.03 -10.52 -1.79
N GLU A 128 -13.27 -10.23 -3.07
CA GLU A 128 -12.22 -10.31 -4.08
C GLU A 128 -11.12 -9.27 -3.84
N ALA A 129 -11.51 -8.02 -3.59
CA ALA A 129 -10.56 -6.95 -3.26
C ALA A 129 -9.72 -7.28 -2.02
N ALA A 130 -10.37 -7.83 -0.98
CA ALA A 130 -9.73 -8.31 0.24
C ALA A 130 -8.75 -9.47 -0.03
N ALA A 131 -9.16 -10.47 -0.81
CA ALA A 131 -8.32 -11.62 -1.13
C ALA A 131 -7.10 -11.23 -1.99
N ARG A 132 -7.29 -10.31 -2.94
CA ARG A 132 -6.23 -9.80 -3.81
C ARG A 132 -5.36 -8.72 -3.16
N ASN A 133 -5.70 -8.27 -1.95
CA ASN A 133 -5.04 -7.17 -1.23
C ASN A 133 -5.06 -5.86 -2.03
N GLU A 134 -6.17 -5.57 -2.71
CA GLU A 134 -6.35 -4.36 -3.50
C GLU A 134 -6.80 -3.21 -2.60
N VAL A 135 -5.81 -2.51 -2.02
CA VAL A 135 -6.00 -1.46 -1.01
C VAL A 135 -6.98 -0.37 -1.45
N LEU A 136 -6.86 0.12 -2.68
CA LEU A 136 -7.73 1.18 -3.20
C LEU A 136 -9.21 0.79 -3.17
N GLN A 137 -9.50 -0.43 -3.58
CA GLN A 137 -10.85 -0.99 -3.61
C GLN A 137 -11.40 -1.22 -2.20
N ILE A 138 -10.56 -1.73 -1.29
CA ILE A 138 -10.94 -1.93 0.12
C ILE A 138 -11.31 -0.58 0.75
N VAL A 139 -10.52 0.46 0.51
CA VAL A 139 -10.80 1.81 1.01
C VAL A 139 -12.13 2.33 0.46
N PHE A 140 -12.40 2.18 -0.84
CA PHE A 140 -13.66 2.61 -1.45
C PHE A 140 -14.87 1.94 -0.80
N TRP A 141 -14.85 0.61 -0.67
CA TRP A 141 -15.93 -0.14 -0.01
C TRP A 141 -16.09 0.25 1.47
N SER A 142 -14.97 0.43 2.18
CA SER A 142 -14.98 0.80 3.59
C SER A 142 -15.63 2.16 3.82
N VAL A 143 -15.33 3.15 2.97
CA VAL A 143 -15.95 4.48 3.03
C VAL A 143 -17.45 4.41 2.74
N LEU A 144 -17.85 3.69 1.69
CA LEU A 144 -19.27 3.49 1.34
C LEU A 144 -20.03 2.84 2.51
N PHE A 145 -19.49 1.76 3.06
CA PHE A 145 -20.06 1.05 4.19
C PHE A 145 -20.15 1.93 5.44
N ALA A 146 -19.10 2.70 5.74
CA ALA A 146 -19.09 3.57 6.90
C ALA A 146 -20.12 4.71 6.81
N VAL A 147 -20.28 5.29 5.62
CA VAL A 147 -21.30 6.32 5.36
C VAL A 147 -22.71 5.74 5.50
N ALA A 148 -22.95 4.55 4.96
CA ALA A 148 -24.23 3.85 5.12
C ALA A 148 -24.52 3.53 6.59
N LEU A 149 -23.51 3.02 7.32
CA LEU A 149 -23.61 2.70 8.74
C LEU A 149 -23.90 3.94 9.59
N ALA A 150 -23.27 5.08 9.30
CA ALA A 150 -23.54 6.36 9.96
C ALA A 150 -24.99 6.85 9.75
N GLY A 151 -25.63 6.45 8.64
CA GLY A 151 -27.02 6.76 8.34
C GLY A 151 -28.03 5.87 9.07
N VAL A 152 -27.62 4.72 9.63
CA VAL A 152 -28.50 3.81 10.36
C VAL A 152 -28.84 4.41 11.71
N LYS A 153 -30.09 4.84 11.87
CA LYS A 153 -30.62 5.33 13.16
C LYS A 153 -31.13 4.15 13.98
N GLY A 154 -30.41 3.82 15.05
CA GLY A 154 -30.82 2.84 16.04
C GLY A 154 -29.82 2.83 17.20
N ARG A 155 -30.30 2.69 18.45
CA ARG A 155 -29.39 2.54 19.60
C ARG A 155 -28.51 1.31 19.38
N PRO A 156 -27.19 1.40 19.63
CA PRO A 156 -26.37 0.21 19.75
C PRO A 156 -27.05 -0.70 20.78
N LYS A 157 -27.31 -1.96 20.41
CA LYS A 157 -27.83 -2.93 21.36
C LYS A 157 -26.68 -3.19 22.33
N GLU A 158 -26.77 -2.63 23.54
CA GLU A 158 -25.85 -2.96 24.62
C GLU A 158 -25.97 -4.46 24.86
N ILE A 159 -24.88 -5.18 24.61
CA ILE A 159 -24.68 -6.59 24.96
C ILE A 159 -23.60 -6.64 26.03
#